data_AF-A0A962YHJ6-F1
#
_entry.id   AF-A0A962YHJ6-F1
#
_cell.length_a   1.000
_cell.length_b   1.000
_cell.length_c   1.000
_cell.angle_alpha   90.00
_cell.angle_beta   90.00
_cell.angle_gamma   90.00
#
_symmetry.space_group_name_H-M   'P 1'
#
loop_
_entity.id
_entity.type
_entity.pdbx_description
1 polymer ?
#
loop_
_entity_poly.entity_id
_entity_poly.type
_entity_poly.pdbx_seq_one_letter_code
_entity_poly.pdbx_strand_id
1 'polypeptide(L)'
;MAIAFSRSLRSLQADSWRAPLLGLLTGIALMAIWLGWFFLASVSFSETGRMLNADENGFLIGEFSLTSVARLKRGQTALIRLDSDTDAAEDSNRAPVMQPPVHAIVTEVNPIDLPPGQVRFAVPPGQPVSLPSGLPDEPPVPLAASVEVIVKRLSPARLVLQHIGLAQSDNDV
;
A
#
# COMPACT_ATOMS: atom_id res chain seq x y z
N MET A 1 7.58 74.61 17.05
CA MET A 1 8.41 73.68 17.86
C MET A 1 8.51 72.37 17.09
N ALA A 2 9.64 72.14 16.41
CA ALA A 2 9.89 70.90 15.68
C ALA A 2 10.42 69.85 16.65
N ILE A 3 9.63 68.81 16.90
CA ILE A 3 10.01 67.70 17.78
C ILE A 3 10.96 66.80 16.98
N ALA A 4 12.18 66.62 17.47
CA ALA A 4 13.24 65.94 16.72
C ALA A 4 12.90 64.45 16.50
N PHE A 5 12.72 64.05 15.24
CA PHE A 5 12.57 62.66 14.77
C PHE A 5 13.87 61.83 14.87
N SER A 6 14.84 62.22 15.70
CA SER A 6 16.15 61.55 15.76
C SER A 6 16.11 60.16 16.40
N ARG A 7 15.10 59.88 17.25
CA ARG A 7 14.96 58.56 17.90
C ARG A 7 14.43 57.46 16.98
N SER A 8 13.60 57.79 15.98
CA SER A 8 13.04 56.78 15.07
C SER A 8 14.07 56.28 14.05
N LEU A 9 14.99 57.13 13.59
CA LEU A 9 16.08 56.71 12.69
C LEU A 9 17.07 55.74 13.35
N ARG A 10 17.35 55.91 14.65
CA ARG A 10 18.27 55.02 15.38
C ARG A 10 17.68 53.65 15.68
N SER A 11 16.36 53.54 15.85
CA SER A 11 15.70 52.22 16.00
C SER A 11 15.60 51.47 14.67
N LEU A 12 15.50 52.19 13.55
CA LEU A 12 15.52 51.59 12.22
C LEU A 12 16.89 51.00 11.85
N GLN A 13 17.98 51.63 12.32
CA GLN A 13 19.35 51.16 12.06
C GLN A 13 19.78 49.98 12.94
N ALA A 14 19.12 49.77 14.07
CA ALA A 14 19.34 48.61 14.95
C ALA A 14 18.61 47.35 14.46
N ASP A 15 17.74 47.48 13.45
CA ASP A 15 17.02 46.34 12.88
C ASP A 15 17.98 45.52 11.99
N SER A 16 18.54 44.47 12.55
CA SER A 16 19.45 43.59 11.82
C SER A 16 18.65 42.73 10.85
N TRP A 17 18.67 43.08 9.56
CA TRP A 17 18.06 42.33 8.45
C TRP A 17 18.47 40.84 8.36
N ARG A 18 19.54 40.45 9.06
CA ARG A 18 20.06 39.07 9.09
C ARG A 18 19.11 38.08 9.76
N ALA A 19 18.43 38.48 10.84
CA ALA A 19 17.50 37.60 11.56
C ALA A 19 16.28 37.21 10.70
N PRO A 20 15.54 38.15 10.09
CA PRO A 20 14.43 37.79 9.20
C PRO A 20 14.92 37.05 7.95
N LEU A 21 16.11 37.36 7.42
CA LEU A 21 16.69 36.62 6.29
C LEU A 21 16.93 35.15 6.63
N LEU A 22 17.52 34.86 7.79
CA LEU A 22 17.74 33.48 8.24
C LEU A 22 16.41 32.74 8.42
N GLY A 23 15.41 33.40 8.99
CA GLY A 23 14.06 32.86 9.13
C GLY A 23 13.44 32.51 7.76
N LEU A 24 13.57 33.42 6.79
CA LEU A 24 13.09 33.21 5.43
C LEU A 24 13.82 32.05 4.74
N LEU A 25 15.15 31.99 4.82
CA LEU A 25 15.94 30.89 4.25
C LEU A 25 15.55 29.54 4.85
N THR A 26 15.34 29.50 6.16
CA THR A 26 14.90 28.29 6.86
C THR A 26 13.50 27.87 6.40
N GLY A 27 12.57 28.83 6.27
CA GLY A 27 11.23 28.57 5.75
C GLY A 27 11.23 28.04 4.32
N ILE A 28 12.05 28.61 3.44
CA ILE A 28 12.22 28.15 2.05
C ILE A 28 12.80 26.73 2.03
N ALA A 29 13.83 26.46 2.83
CA ALA A 29 14.44 25.13 2.90
C ALA A 29 13.43 24.07 3.38
N LEU A 30 12.65 24.39 4.42
CA LEU A 30 11.61 23.50 4.93
C LEU A 30 10.53 23.24 3.87
N MET A 31 10.09 24.27 3.15
CA MET A 31 9.12 24.11 2.06
C MET A 31 9.68 23.25 0.92
N ALA A 32 10.93 23.43 0.55
CA ALA A 32 11.58 22.64 -0.49
C ALA A 32 11.69 21.16 -0.09
N ILE A 33 12.04 20.88 1.17
CA ILE A 33 12.07 19.51 1.71
C ILE A 33 10.67 18.89 1.68
N TRP A 34 9.65 19.64 2.12
CA TRP A 34 8.28 19.16 2.14
C TRP A 34 7.73 18.88 0.73
N LEU A 35 7.96 19.79 -0.22
CA LEU A 35 7.63 19.58 -1.63
C LEU A 35 8.39 18.38 -2.19
N GLY A 36 9.70 18.29 -1.94
CA GLY A 36 10.51 17.14 -2.34
C GLY A 36 9.92 15.83 -1.85
N TRP A 37 9.55 15.75 -0.57
CA TRP A 37 8.86 14.60 -0.01
C TRP A 37 7.53 14.31 -0.70
N PHE A 38 6.69 15.32 -0.95
CA PHE A 38 5.39 15.15 -1.59
C PHE A 38 5.48 14.56 -3.02
N PHE A 39 6.55 14.89 -3.76
CA PHE A 39 6.78 14.35 -5.10
C PHE A 39 7.50 12.99 -5.10
N LEU A 40 8.42 12.76 -4.15
CA LEU A 40 9.26 11.55 -4.12
C LEU A 40 8.69 10.42 -3.25
N ALA A 41 7.81 10.72 -2.28
CA ALA A 41 7.21 9.70 -1.45
C ALA A 41 6.47 8.69 -2.33
N SER A 42 6.73 7.40 -2.11
CA SER A 42 6.09 6.31 -2.85
C SER A 42 5.02 5.67 -1.95
N VAL A 43 3.75 5.92 -2.25
CA VAL A 43 2.61 5.27 -1.60
C VAL A 43 2.27 4.01 -2.38
N SER A 44 2.24 2.86 -1.70
CA SER A 44 1.81 1.59 -2.29
C SER A 44 0.29 1.54 -2.32
N PHE A 45 -0.27 1.32 -3.51
CA PHE A 45 -1.68 1.02 -3.72
C PHE A 45 -1.84 -0.49 -3.81
N SER A 46 -2.64 -1.04 -2.91
CA SER A 46 -2.96 -2.46 -2.87
C SER A 46 -4.41 -2.70 -3.26
N GLU A 47 -4.63 -3.83 -3.94
CA GLU A 47 -5.96 -4.37 -4.22
C GLU A 47 -6.15 -5.58 -3.30
N THR A 48 -7.29 -5.65 -2.62
CA THR A 48 -7.64 -6.76 -1.74
C THR A 48 -8.58 -7.73 -2.45
N GLY A 49 -8.32 -9.02 -2.25
CA GLY A 49 -9.12 -10.13 -2.73
C GLY A 49 -9.37 -11.13 -1.61
N ARG A 50 -10.27 -12.08 -1.88
CA ARG A 50 -10.58 -13.17 -0.97
C ARG A 50 -9.93 -14.44 -1.47
N MET A 51 -9.27 -15.16 -0.58
CA MET A 51 -8.77 -16.49 -0.89
C MET A 51 -9.93 -17.47 -1.02
N LEU A 52 -9.93 -18.30 -2.06
CA LEU A 52 -10.94 -19.34 -2.22
C LEU A 52 -10.40 -20.67 -1.74
N ASN A 53 -9.28 -21.10 -2.33
CA ASN A 53 -8.80 -22.46 -2.14
C ASN A 53 -7.31 -22.61 -2.50
N ALA A 54 -6.71 -23.71 -2.06
CA ALA A 54 -5.44 -24.21 -2.59
C ALA A 54 -5.71 -25.27 -3.67
N ASP A 55 -5.01 -25.15 -4.79
CA ASP A 55 -4.95 -26.13 -5.87
C ASP A 55 -4.11 -27.34 -5.42
N GLU A 56 -4.32 -28.51 -6.04
CA GLU A 56 -3.60 -29.77 -5.76
C GLU A 56 -2.08 -29.62 -5.96
N ASN A 57 -1.70 -28.71 -6.85
CA ASN A 57 -0.31 -28.36 -7.15
C ASN A 57 0.33 -27.41 -6.12
N GLY A 58 -0.38 -27.09 -5.03
CA GLY A 58 0.08 -26.14 -4.01
C GLY A 58 0.01 -24.67 -4.42
N PHE A 59 -0.68 -24.36 -5.52
CA PHE A 59 -0.98 -22.98 -5.89
C PHE A 59 -2.16 -22.47 -5.07
N LEU A 60 -2.14 -21.17 -4.78
CA LEU A 60 -3.19 -20.51 -4.02
C LEU A 60 -4.09 -19.77 -5.01
N ILE A 61 -5.41 -19.94 -4.88
CA ILE A 61 -6.39 -19.33 -5.76
C ILE A 61 -7.13 -18.26 -4.96
N GLY A 62 -7.03 -17.01 -5.41
CA GLY A 62 -7.76 -15.88 -4.86
C GLY A 62 -8.77 -15.33 -5.87
N GLU A 63 -9.91 -14.90 -5.36
CA GLU A 63 -10.95 -14.18 -6.07
C GLU A 63 -10.78 -12.67 -5.89
N PHE A 64 -10.81 -11.96 -7.00
CA PHE A 64 -10.69 -10.51 -7.08
C PHE A 64 -11.84 -9.96 -7.91
N SER A 65 -12.17 -8.68 -7.67
CA SER A 65 -13.10 -7.98 -8.54
C SER A 65 -12.56 -7.92 -9.98
N LEU A 66 -13.44 -7.98 -10.98
CA LEU A 66 -13.04 -7.89 -12.39
C LEU A 66 -12.25 -6.61 -12.70
N THR A 67 -12.57 -5.50 -12.02
CA THR A 67 -11.84 -4.23 -12.13
C THR A 67 -10.43 -4.31 -11.54
N SER A 68 -10.24 -5.07 -10.46
CA SER A 68 -8.91 -5.28 -9.85
C SER A 68 -8.08 -6.23 -10.71
N VAL A 69 -8.68 -7.32 -11.24
CA VAL A 69 -8.01 -8.28 -12.13
C VAL A 69 -7.40 -7.61 -13.36
N ALA A 70 -8.10 -6.65 -13.96
CA ALA A 70 -7.59 -5.88 -15.09
C ALA A 70 -6.31 -5.07 -14.78
N ARG A 71 -6.00 -4.84 -13.50
CA ARG A 71 -4.82 -4.09 -13.05
C ARG A 71 -3.70 -5.00 -12.55
N LEU A 72 -4.00 -6.26 -12.27
CA LEU A 72 -3.03 -7.24 -11.80
C LEU A 72 -2.11 -7.66 -12.94
N LYS A 73 -0.83 -7.84 -12.62
CA LYS A 73 0.19 -8.30 -13.56
C LYS A 73 0.92 -9.51 -13.00
N ARG A 74 1.29 -10.43 -13.88
CA ARG A 74 2.14 -11.59 -13.54
C ARG A 74 3.46 -11.10 -12.93
N GLY A 75 3.91 -11.78 -11.89
CA GLY A 75 5.14 -11.46 -11.15
C GLY A 75 4.97 -10.43 -10.02
N GLN A 76 3.76 -9.90 -9.80
CA GLN A 76 3.51 -9.01 -8.67
C GLN A 76 3.59 -9.76 -7.34
N THR A 77 4.12 -9.09 -6.31
CA THR A 77 4.13 -9.61 -4.95
C THR A 77 2.77 -9.40 -4.29
N ALA A 78 2.23 -10.46 -3.73
CA ALA A 78 1.05 -10.50 -2.91
C ALA A 78 1.42 -10.79 -1.45
N LEU A 79 0.68 -10.21 -0.54
CA LEU A 79 0.71 -10.47 0.90
C LEU A 79 -0.57 -11.22 1.24
N ILE A 80 -0.43 -12.47 1.65
CA ILE A 80 -1.54 -13.30 2.09
C ILE A 80 -1.61 -13.17 3.61
N ARG A 81 -2.76 -12.71 4.09
CA ARG A 81 -3.09 -12.68 5.51
C ARG A 81 -4.13 -13.75 5.75
N LEU A 82 -3.72 -14.83 6.39
CA LEU A 82 -4.68 -15.81 6.86
C LEU A 82 -5.54 -15.13 7.90
N ASP A 83 -6.84 -15.09 7.64
CA ASP A 83 -7.78 -14.67 8.66
C ASP A 83 -7.86 -15.87 9.60
N SER A 84 -7.14 -15.78 10.71
CA SER A 84 -7.30 -16.73 11.81
C SER A 84 -8.63 -16.40 12.48
N ASP A 85 -9.73 -16.52 11.74
CA ASP A 85 -11.00 -15.93 12.13
C ASP A 85 -11.90 -16.95 12.84
N THR A 86 -12.49 -16.38 13.89
CA THR A 86 -13.80 -16.64 14.48
C THR A 86 -14.05 -17.88 15.34
N ASP A 87 -13.51 -19.07 15.05
CA ASP A 87 -13.88 -20.25 15.87
C ASP A 87 -13.14 -20.32 17.22
N ALA A 88 -12.04 -19.56 17.38
CA ALA A 88 -11.36 -19.42 18.66
C ALA A 88 -12.10 -18.49 19.65
N ALA A 89 -13.20 -17.85 19.24
CA ALA A 89 -14.01 -17.00 20.11
C ALA A 89 -14.79 -17.78 21.19
N GLU A 90 -14.86 -19.12 21.12
CA GLU A 90 -15.43 -19.94 22.19
C GLU A 90 -14.47 -20.18 23.36
N ASP A 91 -13.16 -19.97 23.18
CA ASP A 91 -12.16 -20.09 24.23
C ASP A 91 -11.56 -18.72 24.53
N SER A 92 -12.36 -17.87 25.19
CA SER A 92 -12.13 -16.44 25.50
C SER A 92 -10.82 -16.12 26.24
N ASN A 93 -9.96 -17.12 26.50
CA ASN A 93 -8.74 -17.01 27.27
C ASN A 93 -7.46 -17.19 26.45
N ARG A 94 -7.55 -17.44 25.12
CA ARG A 94 -6.37 -17.58 24.26
C ARG A 94 -6.10 -16.29 23.50
N ALA A 95 -4.90 -15.74 23.68
CA ALA A 95 -4.46 -14.58 22.91
C ALA A 95 -4.49 -14.92 21.40
N PRO A 96 -5.00 -14.02 20.53
CA PRO A 96 -5.03 -14.25 19.10
C PRO A 96 -3.61 -14.50 18.59
N VAL A 97 -3.37 -15.66 18.00
CA VAL A 97 -2.08 -15.99 17.39
C VAL A 97 -2.00 -15.22 16.08
N MET A 98 -1.41 -14.02 16.11
CA MET A 98 -1.10 -13.28 14.88
C MET A 98 -0.06 -14.08 14.08
N GLN A 99 -0.50 -14.74 13.03
CA GLN A 99 0.41 -15.35 12.07
C GLN A 99 1.06 -14.25 11.21
N PRO A 100 2.37 -14.35 10.92
CA PRO A 100 3.01 -13.39 10.03
C PRO A 100 2.40 -13.46 8.62
N PRO A 101 2.28 -12.34 7.90
CA PRO A 101 1.81 -12.35 6.53
C PRO A 101 2.73 -13.19 5.65
N VAL A 102 2.14 -14.00 4.78
CA VAL A 102 2.85 -14.87 3.84
C VAL A 102 3.07 -14.11 2.54
N HIS A 103 4.28 -14.16 1.99
CA HIS A 103 4.54 -13.53 0.70
C HIS A 103 4.28 -14.52 -0.42
N ALA A 104 3.46 -14.13 -1.38
CA ALA A 104 3.20 -14.91 -2.58
C ALA A 104 3.48 -14.08 -3.84
N ILE A 105 3.57 -14.75 -4.98
CA ILE A 105 3.79 -14.13 -6.28
C ILE A 105 2.61 -14.47 -7.18
N VAL A 106 2.07 -13.47 -7.87
CA VAL A 106 1.03 -13.66 -8.90
C VAL A 106 1.65 -14.45 -10.05
N THR A 107 1.24 -15.69 -10.23
CA THR A 107 1.74 -16.56 -11.31
C THR A 107 0.89 -16.44 -12.55
N GLU A 108 -0.43 -16.28 -12.39
CA GLU A 108 -1.37 -16.27 -13.49
C GLU A 108 -2.59 -15.40 -13.14
N VAL A 109 -3.00 -14.55 -14.09
CA VAL A 109 -4.15 -13.64 -13.95
C VAL A 109 -5.19 -14.12 -14.95
N ASN A 110 -6.39 -14.45 -14.47
CA ASN A 110 -7.46 -15.07 -15.27
C ASN A 110 -7.03 -16.38 -15.97
N PRO A 111 -6.64 -17.41 -15.21
CA PRO A 111 -6.33 -18.74 -15.76
C PRO A 111 -7.49 -19.28 -16.59
N ILE A 112 -7.18 -19.95 -17.71
CA ILE A 112 -8.18 -20.50 -18.65
C ILE A 112 -9.08 -21.54 -17.95
N ASP A 113 -8.53 -22.27 -16.99
CA ASP A 113 -9.21 -23.36 -16.28
C ASP A 113 -10.07 -22.87 -15.10
N LEU A 114 -10.08 -21.55 -14.83
CA LEU A 114 -10.71 -20.97 -13.65
C LEU A 114 -11.75 -19.90 -14.06
N PRO A 115 -12.80 -19.69 -13.24
CA PRO A 115 -13.77 -18.63 -13.47
C PRO A 115 -13.13 -17.25 -13.58
N PRO A 116 -13.76 -16.32 -14.34
CA PRO A 116 -13.28 -14.96 -14.43
C PRO A 116 -13.26 -14.29 -13.07
N GLY A 117 -12.20 -13.53 -12.78
CA GLY A 117 -12.00 -12.92 -11.46
C GLY A 117 -11.01 -13.69 -10.57
N GLN A 118 -10.62 -14.90 -10.96
CA GLN A 118 -9.68 -15.70 -10.18
C GLN A 118 -8.22 -15.48 -10.61
N VAL A 119 -7.33 -15.52 -9.64
CA VAL A 119 -5.89 -15.27 -9.79
C VAL A 119 -5.13 -16.35 -9.05
N ARG A 120 -4.10 -16.90 -9.70
CA ARG A 120 -3.27 -17.97 -9.15
C ARG A 120 -1.98 -17.39 -8.59
N PHE A 121 -1.65 -17.80 -7.38
CA PHE A 121 -0.48 -17.37 -6.63
C PHE A 121 0.44 -18.54 -6.32
N ALA A 122 1.75 -18.31 -6.41
CA ALA A 122 2.77 -19.25 -5.95
C ALA A 122 3.43 -18.71 -4.68
N VAL A 123 3.58 -19.57 -3.67
CA VAL A 123 4.40 -19.26 -2.50
C VAL A 123 5.85 -19.62 -2.81
N PRO A 124 6.82 -18.71 -2.62
CA PRO A 124 8.23 -19.04 -2.78
C PRO A 124 8.65 -20.16 -1.82
N PRO A 125 9.48 -21.12 -2.28
CA PRO A 125 9.95 -22.20 -1.43
C PRO A 125 10.74 -21.65 -0.23
N GLY A 126 10.56 -22.26 0.94
CA GLY A 126 11.26 -21.87 2.17
C GLY A 126 10.47 -20.94 3.12
N GLN A 127 9.24 -20.55 2.76
CA GLN A 127 8.34 -19.94 3.73
C GLN A 127 7.58 -21.02 4.51
N PRO A 128 7.55 -20.94 5.86
CA PRO A 128 6.76 -21.85 6.68
C PRO A 128 5.28 -21.48 6.55
N VAL A 129 4.61 -22.00 5.52
CA VAL A 129 3.17 -21.86 5.34
C VAL A 129 2.55 -23.19 5.74
N SER A 130 1.92 -23.22 6.90
CA SER A 130 1.03 -24.31 7.27
C SER A 130 -0.27 -24.14 6.49
N LEU A 131 -0.30 -24.61 5.25
CA LEU A 131 -1.57 -24.70 4.53
C LEU A 131 -2.43 -25.75 5.25
N PRO A 132 -3.72 -25.46 5.52
CA PRO A 132 -4.66 -26.49 5.94
C PRO A 132 -4.68 -27.54 4.84
N SER A 133 -3.93 -28.61 5.06
CA SER A 133 -3.86 -29.73 4.13
C SER A 133 -5.15 -30.50 4.36
N GLY A 134 -6.13 -30.29 3.49
CA GLY A 134 -7.33 -31.12 3.47
C GLY A 134 -6.92 -32.58 3.32
N LEU A 135 -7.67 -33.49 3.95
CA LEU A 135 -7.52 -34.91 3.67
C LEU A 135 -7.80 -35.14 2.17
N PRO A 136 -7.08 -36.07 1.50
CA PRO A 136 -7.18 -36.28 0.05
C PRO A 136 -8.59 -36.63 -0.47
N ASP A 137 -9.53 -36.97 0.41
CA ASP A 137 -10.93 -37.32 0.06
C ASP A 137 -11.95 -36.28 0.56
N GLU A 138 -11.51 -35.16 1.14
CA GLU A 138 -12.39 -34.13 1.67
C GLU A 138 -12.55 -32.98 0.67
N PRO A 139 -13.78 -32.46 0.44
CA PRO A 139 -13.97 -31.32 -0.44
C PRO A 139 -13.10 -30.15 0.02
N PRO A 140 -12.57 -29.34 -0.91
CA PRO A 140 -11.68 -28.26 -0.57
C PRO A 140 -12.32 -27.30 0.43
N VAL A 141 -11.72 -27.22 1.62
CA VAL A 141 -12.20 -26.33 2.68
C VAL A 141 -11.89 -24.89 2.23
N PRO A 142 -12.89 -24.01 2.15
CA PRO A 142 -12.65 -22.63 1.76
C PRO A 142 -11.70 -21.97 2.77
N LEU A 143 -10.55 -21.49 2.30
CA LEU A 143 -9.64 -20.76 3.17
C LEU A 143 -10.22 -19.37 3.42
N ALA A 144 -10.62 -19.08 4.65
CA ALA A 144 -10.88 -17.71 5.09
C ALA A 144 -9.55 -16.97 5.20
N ALA A 145 -9.02 -16.51 4.06
CA ALA A 145 -7.83 -15.67 4.02
C ALA A 145 -8.08 -14.45 3.13
N SER A 146 -7.48 -13.33 3.50
CA SER A 146 -7.46 -12.12 2.69
C SER A 146 -6.13 -12.04 1.95
N VAL A 147 -6.19 -11.68 0.67
CA VAL A 147 -4.98 -11.51 -0.16
C VAL A 147 -4.88 -10.05 -0.54
N GLU A 148 -3.75 -9.44 -0.26
CA GLU A 148 -3.45 -8.05 -0.60
C GLU A 148 -2.34 -8.02 -1.66
N VAL A 149 -2.64 -7.56 -2.87
CA VAL A 149 -1.66 -7.47 -3.95
C VAL A 149 -1.22 -6.04 -4.14
N ILE A 150 0.10 -5.79 -4.13
CA ILE A 150 0.64 -4.45 -4.36
C ILE A 150 0.66 -4.19 -5.87
N VAL A 151 -0.28 -3.37 -6.35
CA VAL A 151 -0.50 -3.16 -7.78
C VAL A 151 0.37 -2.04 -8.32
N LYS A 152 0.46 -0.93 -7.59
CA LYS A 152 1.16 0.28 -8.07
C LYS A 152 1.78 1.04 -6.92
N ARG A 153 2.92 1.68 -7.19
CA ARG A 153 3.51 2.70 -6.31
C ARG A 153 3.30 4.05 -6.96
N LEU A 154 2.59 4.94 -6.27
CA LEU A 154 2.25 6.28 -6.76
C LEU A 154 2.72 7.33 -5.77
N SER A 155 3.18 8.48 -6.27
CA SER A 155 3.45 9.62 -5.40
C SER A 155 2.16 10.34 -5.00
N PRO A 156 2.12 10.98 -3.82
CA PRO A 156 0.99 11.81 -3.40
C PRO A 156 0.58 12.84 -4.46
N ALA A 157 1.55 13.47 -5.13
CA ALA A 157 1.29 14.39 -6.24
C ALA A 157 0.50 13.75 -7.38
N ARG A 158 0.87 12.52 -7.79
CA ARG A 158 0.14 11.79 -8.83
C ARG A 158 -1.28 11.41 -8.41
N LEU A 159 -1.48 11.06 -7.14
CA LEU A 159 -2.82 10.78 -6.62
C LEU A 159 -3.73 12.01 -6.71
N VAL A 160 -3.22 13.18 -6.31
CA VAL A 160 -3.97 14.45 -6.41
C VAL A 160 -4.26 14.77 -7.88
N LEU A 161 -3.25 14.69 -8.76
CA LEU A 161 -3.42 14.94 -10.19
C LEU A 161 -4.44 14.00 -10.85
N GLN A 162 -4.47 12.73 -10.46
CA GLN A 162 -5.44 11.76 -10.94
C GLN A 162 -6.85 12.09 -10.44
N HIS A 163 -7.00 12.50 -9.18
CA HIS A 163 -8.29 12.83 -8.59
C HIS A 163 -8.92 14.08 -9.21
N ILE A 164 -8.11 15.06 -9.64
CA ILE A 164 -8.59 16.26 -10.34
C ILE A 164 -8.68 16.07 -11.87
N GLY A 165 -8.49 14.85 -12.37
CA GLY A 165 -8.63 14.50 -13.79
C GLY A 165 -7.49 15.00 -14.69
N LEU A 166 -6.38 15.49 -14.14
CA LEU A 166 -5.25 16.02 -14.91
C LEU A 166 -4.21 14.94 -15.26
N ALA A 167 -4.15 13.84 -14.50
CA ALA A 167 -3.32 12.70 -14.85
C ALA A 167 -4.18 11.63 -15.54
N GLN A 168 -4.19 11.63 -16.87
CA GLN A 168 -4.73 10.51 -17.64
C GLN A 168 -3.84 9.30 -17.37
N SER A 169 -4.48 8.19 -16.95
CA SER A 169 -3.79 6.95 -16.64
C SER A 169 -3.09 6.47 -17.91
N ASP A 170 -1.78 6.63 -17.95
CA ASP A 170 -0.89 6.01 -18.93
C ASP A 170 -1.01 4.48 -18.74
N ASN A 171 -2.02 3.89 -19.40
CA ASN A 171 -2.45 2.51 -19.23
C ASN A 171 -2.54 1.78 -20.57
N ASP A 172 -1.77 2.23 -21.56
CA ASP A 172 -1.66 1.60 -22.87
C ASP A 172 -0.19 1.41 -23.25
N VAL A 173 0.51 0.47 -22.59
CA VAL A 173 1.55 -0.40 -23.20
C VAL A 173 1.60 -1.73 -22.45
#